data_AF-A0A7X9J9Y7-F1
#
_entry.id   AF-A0A7X9J9Y7-F1
#
_cell.length_a   1.000
_cell.length_b   1.000
_cell.length_c   1.000
_cell.angle_alpha   90.00
_cell.angle_beta   90.00
_cell.angle_gamma   90.00
#
_symmetry.space_group_name_H-M   'P 1'
#
loop_
_entity.id
_entity.type
_entity.pdbx_description
1 polymer ?
#
loop_
_entity_poly.entity_id
_entity_poly.type
_entity_poly.pdbx_seq_one_letter_code
_entity_poly.pdbx_strand_id
1 'polypeptide(L)'
;KCIFDADKLDVLGAIGAVRVSLYAALAGMPLYAEPSAQFLETGKEMPGELHSAYHEYLFKLRNVEKRLYTATARQLARQRSEYLKEFFIQLMAEINGER
;
A
#
# COMPACT_ATOMS: atom_id res chain seq x y z
N LYS A 1 18.85 -7.42 11.39
CA LYS A 1 18.28 -7.83 10.08
C LYS A 1 16.92 -8.50 10.26
N CYS A 2 16.81 -9.63 10.98
CA CYS A 2 15.52 -10.32 11.15
C CYS A 2 14.43 -9.49 11.86
N ILE A 3 14.76 -8.72 12.90
CA ILE A 3 13.79 -7.85 13.59
C ILE A 3 13.24 -6.77 12.63
N PHE A 4 14.12 -6.14 11.86
CA PHE A 4 13.72 -5.15 10.84
C PHE A 4 12.82 -5.78 9.78
N ASP A 5 13.20 -6.96 9.26
CA ASP A 5 12.41 -7.65 8.26
C ASP A 5 11.03 -8.06 8.80
N ALA A 6 10.96 -8.53 10.05
CA ALA A 6 9.70 -8.90 10.70
C ALA A 6 8.76 -7.69 10.86
N ASP A 7 9.28 -6.55 11.32
CA ASP A 7 8.52 -5.28 11.40
C ASP A 7 7.97 -4.86 10.03
N LYS A 8 8.78 -4.98 8.98
CA LYS A 8 8.39 -4.60 7.62
C LYS A 8 7.44 -5.58 6.95
N LEU A 9 7.49 -6.86 7.30
CA LEU A 9 6.55 -7.85 6.80
C LEU A 9 5.12 -7.64 7.31
N ASP A 10 4.95 -6.98 8.45
CA ASP A 10 3.63 -6.77 9.08
C ASP A 10 2.79 -5.67 8.42
N VAL A 11 3.41 -4.83 7.58
CA VAL A 11 2.69 -3.82 6.77
C VAL A 11 2.23 -4.35 5.41
N LEU A 12 2.42 -5.64 5.12
CA LEU A 12 2.02 -6.30 3.87
C LEU A 12 0.89 -7.32 4.08
N GLY A 13 0.29 -7.78 2.98
CA GLY A 13 -0.76 -8.80 3.00
C GLY A 13 -2.06 -8.30 3.60
N ALA A 14 -2.92 -9.23 4.05
CA ALA A 14 -4.25 -8.90 4.59
C ALA A 14 -4.19 -7.97 5.81
N ILE A 15 -3.22 -8.21 6.73
CA ILE A 15 -3.00 -7.31 7.87
C ILE A 15 -2.59 -5.92 7.38
N GLY A 16 -1.69 -5.85 6.40
CA GLY A 16 -1.28 -4.60 5.76
C GLY A 16 -2.47 -3.81 5.19
N ALA A 17 -3.36 -4.49 4.47
CA ALA A 17 -4.58 -3.89 3.90
C ALA A 17 -5.47 -3.27 5.00
N VAL A 18 -5.78 -4.03 6.05
CA VAL A 18 -6.58 -3.52 7.18
C VAL A 18 -5.89 -2.34 7.87
N ARG A 19 -4.59 -2.44 8.13
CA ARG A 19 -3.83 -1.40 8.84
C ARG A 19 -3.78 -0.09 8.05
N VAL A 20 -3.52 -0.15 6.74
CA VAL A 20 -3.45 1.08 5.92
C VAL A 20 -4.83 1.72 5.77
N SER A 21 -5.88 0.92 5.61
CA SER A 21 -7.26 1.41 5.54
C SER A 21 -7.71 2.06 6.85
N LEU A 22 -7.44 1.43 8.00
CA LEU A 22 -7.77 1.99 9.31
C LEU A 22 -6.98 3.28 9.60
N TYR A 23 -5.69 3.31 9.24
CA TYR A 23 -4.89 4.51 9.41
C TYR A 23 -5.46 5.69 8.60
N ALA A 24 -5.80 5.46 7.32
CA ALA A 24 -6.45 6.48 6.50
C ALA A 24 -7.76 6.95 7.14
N ALA A 25 -8.64 6.03 7.54
CA ALA A 25 -9.91 6.37 8.19
C ALA A 25 -9.73 7.20 9.48
N LEU A 26 -8.79 6.81 10.35
CA LEU A 26 -8.47 7.55 11.58
C LEU A 26 -7.85 8.93 11.31
N ALA A 27 -7.13 9.07 10.19
CA ALA A 27 -6.57 10.34 9.73
C ALA A 27 -7.59 11.23 8.99
N GLY A 28 -8.84 10.80 8.84
CA GLY A 28 -9.85 11.52 8.05
C GLY A 28 -9.57 11.50 6.54
N MET A 29 -8.73 10.56 6.08
CA MET A 29 -8.35 10.36 4.69
C MET A 29 -9.24 9.29 4.04
N PRO A 30 -9.55 9.41 2.73
CA PRO A 30 -10.32 8.40 2.04
C PRO A 30 -9.53 7.10 1.88
N LEU A 31 -10.23 5.98 1.67
CA LEU A 31 -9.58 4.71 1.31
C LEU A 31 -9.01 4.76 -0.11
N TYR A 32 -9.74 5.41 -1.01
CA TYR A 32 -9.34 5.60 -2.40
C TYR A 32 -9.57 7.04 -2.82
N ALA A 33 -8.61 7.55 -3.59
CA ALA A 33 -8.68 8.76 -4.38
C ALA A 33 -7.79 8.48 -5.58
N GLU A 34 -8.22 8.88 -6.78
CA GLU A 34 -7.43 8.67 -7.98
C GLU A 34 -6.14 9.50 -7.87
N PRO A 35 -4.95 8.86 -7.94
CA PRO A 35 -3.69 9.57 -7.81
C PRO A 35 -3.39 10.37 -9.08
N SER A 36 -2.81 11.54 -8.91
CA SER A 36 -2.36 12.35 -10.04
C SER A 36 -1.18 11.70 -10.77
N ALA A 37 -0.98 12.07 -12.04
CA ALA A 37 0.21 11.67 -12.79
C ALA A 37 1.50 12.07 -12.06
N GLN A 38 1.53 13.25 -11.43
CA GLN A 38 2.67 13.71 -10.63
C GLN A 38 2.94 12.76 -9.45
N PHE A 39 1.88 12.35 -8.73
CA PHE A 39 2.03 11.43 -7.61
C PHE A 39 2.51 10.05 -8.06
N LEU A 40 2.00 9.54 -9.18
CA LEU A 40 2.41 8.26 -9.75
C LEU A 40 3.91 8.25 -10.13
N GLU A 41 4.42 9.35 -10.67
CA GLU A 41 5.82 9.48 -11.10
C GLU A 41 6.77 9.78 -9.93
N THR A 42 6.37 10.66 -9.02
CA THR A 42 7.28 11.26 -8.03
C THR A 42 6.99 10.89 -6.59
N GLY A 43 5.79 10.38 -6.31
CA GLY A 43 5.27 10.17 -4.96
C GLY A 43 4.90 11.48 -4.23
N LYS A 44 4.80 12.61 -4.94
CA LYS A 44 4.42 13.90 -4.38
C LYS A 44 3.04 14.32 -4.84
N GLU A 45 2.20 14.68 -3.89
CA GLU A 45 0.85 15.20 -4.10
C GLU A 45 0.87 16.55 -4.84
N MET A 46 -0.15 16.79 -5.66
CA MET A 46 -0.49 18.13 -6.16
C MET A 46 -1.24 18.93 -5.10
N PRO A 47 -1.25 20.28 -5.19
CA PRO A 47 -2.09 21.10 -4.32
C PRO A 47 -3.56 20.67 -4.37
N GLY A 48 -4.12 20.28 -3.22
CA GLY A 48 -5.51 19.83 -3.10
C GLY A 48 -5.76 18.34 -3.41
N GLU A 49 -4.73 17.58 -3.77
CA GLU A 49 -4.83 16.13 -3.90
C GLU A 49 -5.04 15.48 -2.54
N LEU A 50 -6.00 14.56 -2.44
CA LEU A 50 -6.31 13.86 -1.20
C LEU A 50 -5.43 12.62 -1.07
N HIS A 51 -4.54 12.61 -0.08
CA HIS A 51 -3.82 11.38 0.27
C HIS A 51 -4.81 10.32 0.75
N SER A 52 -4.75 9.13 0.15
CA SER A 52 -5.62 8.00 0.48
C SER A 52 -4.81 6.78 0.94
N ALA A 53 -5.49 5.74 1.44
CA ALA A 53 -4.83 4.47 1.72
C ALA A 53 -4.10 3.91 0.48
N TYR A 54 -4.65 4.15 -0.71
CA TYR A 54 -4.01 3.78 -1.98
C TYR A 54 -2.75 4.59 -2.27
N HIS A 55 -2.73 5.88 -1.94
CA HIS A 55 -1.52 6.71 -2.06
C HIS A 55 -0.39 6.19 -1.15
N GLU A 56 -0.69 5.82 0.11
CA GLU A 56 0.29 5.23 1.01
C GLU A 56 0.82 3.88 0.47
N TYR A 57 -0.04 3.08 -0.17
CA TYR A 57 0.39 1.85 -0.85
C TYR A 57 1.38 2.12 -1.99
N LEU A 58 1.04 3.05 -2.88
CA LEU A 58 1.88 3.46 -4.01
C LEU A 58 3.21 4.07 -3.57
N PHE A 59 3.18 4.92 -2.55
CA PHE A 59 4.37 5.59 -2.07
C PHE A 59 5.30 4.62 -1.31
N LYS A 60 4.73 3.77 -0.46
CA LYS A 60 5.51 3.03 0.54
C LYS A 60 5.35 1.53 0.50
N LEU A 61 4.14 0.99 0.62
CA LEU A 61 3.96 -0.45 0.89
C LEU A 61 4.44 -1.30 -0.30
N ARG A 62 4.19 -0.88 -1.55
CA ARG A 62 4.68 -1.59 -2.76
C ARG A 62 6.21 -1.70 -2.83
N ASN A 63 6.93 -0.85 -2.09
CA ASN A 63 8.39 -0.79 -2.09
C ASN A 63 9.03 -1.57 -0.94
N VAL A 64 8.23 -2.13 -0.01
CA VAL A 64 8.74 -2.79 1.20
C VAL A 64 9.56 -4.03 0.88
N GLU A 65 9.09 -4.88 -0.04
CA GLU A 65 9.78 -6.13 -0.41
C GLU A 65 11.23 -5.89 -0.84
N LYS A 66 11.48 -4.82 -1.61
CA LYS A 66 12.81 -4.44 -2.11
C LYS A 66 13.78 -4.03 -1.01
N ARG A 67 13.27 -3.70 0.19
CA ARG A 67 14.06 -3.20 1.32
C ARG A 67 14.38 -4.28 2.35
N LEU A 68 13.90 -5.52 2.16
CA LEU A 68 14.12 -6.63 3.08
C LEU A 68 15.50 -7.24 2.93
N TYR A 69 16.13 -7.56 4.05
CA TYR A 69 17.51 -8.04 4.10
C TYR A 69 17.64 -9.53 3.81
N THR A 70 16.78 -10.36 4.40
CA THR A 70 16.90 -11.82 4.35
C THR A 70 16.16 -12.42 3.15
N ALA A 71 16.66 -13.54 2.62
CA ALA A 71 16.01 -14.27 1.53
C ALA A 71 14.63 -14.79 1.95
N THR A 72 14.52 -15.31 3.18
CA THR A 72 13.26 -15.76 3.77
C THR A 72 12.24 -14.62 3.82
N ALA A 73 12.62 -13.43 4.32
CA ALA A 73 11.69 -12.32 4.36
C ALA A 73 11.21 -11.89 2.97
N ARG A 74 12.09 -11.85 1.96
CA ARG A 74 11.68 -11.57 0.57
C ARG A 74 10.69 -12.60 0.03
N GLN A 75 10.90 -13.89 0.32
CA GLN A 75 9.97 -14.94 -0.07
C GLN A 75 8.59 -14.78 0.58
N LEU A 76 8.52 -14.49 1.89
CA LEU A 76 7.25 -14.21 2.56
C LEU A 76 6.60 -12.92 2.02
N ALA A 77 7.39 -11.88 1.78
CA ALA A 77 6.90 -10.62 1.29
C ALA A 77 6.25 -10.77 -0.09
N ARG A 78 6.81 -11.56 -1.00
CA ARG A 78 6.27 -11.73 -2.35
C ARG A 78 4.79 -12.12 -2.37
N GLN A 79 4.41 -13.11 -1.56
CA GLN A 79 3.00 -13.53 -1.45
C GLN A 79 2.12 -12.43 -0.82
N ARG A 80 2.63 -11.74 0.20
CA ARG A 80 1.90 -10.67 0.89
C ARG A 80 1.77 -9.39 0.06
N SER A 81 2.79 -9.05 -0.72
CA SER A 81 2.80 -7.96 -1.69
C SER A 81 1.76 -8.20 -2.77
N GLU A 82 1.70 -9.43 -3.32
CA GLU A 82 0.73 -9.77 -4.36
C GLU A 82 -0.70 -9.65 -3.82
N TYR A 83 -0.99 -10.18 -2.63
CA TYR A 83 -2.31 -10.02 -2.01
C TYR A 83 -2.69 -8.54 -1.86
N LEU A 84 -1.77 -7.70 -1.37
CA LEU A 84 -2.04 -6.29 -1.16
C LEU A 84 -2.27 -5.53 -2.46
N LYS A 85 -1.51 -5.87 -3.52
CA LYS A 85 -1.72 -5.35 -4.88
C LYS A 85 -3.11 -5.69 -5.39
N GLU A 86 -3.49 -6.97 -5.33
CA GLU A 86 -4.79 -7.43 -5.81
C GLU A 86 -5.94 -6.85 -4.99
N PHE A 87 -5.77 -6.66 -3.67
CA PHE A 87 -6.72 -5.94 -2.84
C PHE A 87 -7.02 -4.53 -3.38
N PHE A 88 -5.99 -3.74 -3.68
CA PHE A 88 -6.21 -2.39 -4.21
C PHE A 88 -6.76 -2.39 -5.63
N ILE A 89 -6.34 -3.32 -6.50
CA ILE A 89 -6.91 -3.47 -7.85
C ILE A 89 -8.42 -3.73 -7.75
N GLN A 90 -8.81 -4.69 -6.89
CA GLN A 90 -10.21 -5.04 -6.69
C GLN A 90 -11.00 -3.88 -6.07
N LEU A 91 -10.44 -3.22 -5.03
CA LEU A 91 -11.07 -2.08 -4.37
C LEU A 91 -11.37 -0.94 -5.35
N MET A 92 -10.41 -0.61 -6.23
CA MET A 92 -10.59 0.44 -7.24
C MET A 92 -11.69 0.08 -8.23
N ALA A 93 -11.67 -1.16 -8.75
CA ALA A 93 -12.69 -1.63 -9.69
C ALA A 93 -14.10 -1.57 -9.08
N GLU A 94 -14.26 -2.02 -7.83
CA GLU A 94 -15.55 -1.99 -7.12
C GLU A 94 -16.02 -0.55 -6.85
N ILE A 95 -15.12 0.36 -6.44
CA ILE A 95 -15.46 1.78 -6.21
C ILE A 95 -15.90 2.47 -7.51
N ASN A 96 -15.26 2.13 -8.64
CA ASN A 96 -15.57 2.68 -9.94
C ASN A 96 -16.79 2.01 -10.62
N GLY A 97 -17.36 0.96 -10.02
CA GLY A 97 -18.46 0.19 -10.62
C GLY A 97 -18.04 -0.64 -11.85
N GLU A 98 -16.75 -0.96 -11.96
CA GLU A 98 -16.18 -1.81 -13.02
C GLU A 98 -16.32 -3.31 -12.71
N ARG A 99 -16.70 -3.65 -11.47
CA ARG A 99 -16.89 -5.01 -10.99
C ARG A 99 -17.99 -5.13 -9.95
#